data_AF-A0A6P3ZKI7-F1
#
_entry.id   AF-A0A6P3ZKI7-F1
#
_cell.length_a   1.000
_cell.length_b   1.000
_cell.length_c   1.000
_cell.angle_alpha   90.00
_cell.angle_beta   90.00
_cell.angle_gamma   90.00
#
_symmetry.space_group_name_H-M   'P 1'
#
loop_
_entity.id
_entity.type
_entity.pdbx_description
1 polymer ?
#
loop_
_entity_poly.entity_id
_entity_poly.type
_entity_poly.pdbx_seq_one_letter_code
_entity_poly.pdbx_strand_id
1 'polypeptide(L)'
;MEAETTFSHIAPPIFDGDNYQAWAIKMMVHLEALDLWEAVEEDYDVLPLPENPTIVQLKTHKERKTKKSKAKACLFSAVSSTIFTRIMNLQTAKAIWDYLRSEYQGNERTKNMKVLNLIREFEMLKMKETETIKDYSNKLLGIVNKVRLLGKDFSDERIVQKILVTLPEKYESKISSLEESKDLSSISLAELVNALQAQEQRRMMRKEESVEGAFQAKAQNSGGGKDKKDSKKKYSKKTEYNDKKDVVTYPPCPYCKKTNHP
;
A
#
# COMPACT_ATOMS: atom_id res chain seq x y z
N MET A 1 18.35 17.02 -22.91
CA MET A 1 18.03 18.03 -21.88
C MET A 1 16.92 17.43 -21.04
N GLU A 2 17.30 16.78 -19.95
CA GLU A 2 16.34 16.37 -18.93
C GLU A 2 15.83 17.65 -18.28
N ALA A 3 14.51 17.85 -18.32
CA ALA A 3 13.91 18.98 -17.64
C ALA A 3 14.07 18.72 -16.13
N GLU A 4 14.97 19.47 -15.49
CA GLU A 4 14.96 19.62 -14.04
C GLU A 4 13.59 20.20 -13.67
N THR A 5 12.67 19.34 -13.25
CA THR A 5 11.44 19.77 -12.61
C THR A 5 11.84 20.40 -11.28
N THR A 6 12.00 21.72 -11.27
CA THR A 6 12.18 22.47 -10.03
C THR A 6 11.01 22.11 -9.12
N PHE A 7 11.32 21.72 -7.87
CA PHE A 7 10.35 21.25 -6.87
C PHE A 7 9.19 22.23 -6.63
N SER A 8 9.37 23.49 -7.05
CA SER A 8 8.37 24.55 -7.13
C SER A 8 7.11 24.22 -7.94
N HIS A 9 7.11 23.16 -8.76
CA HIS A 9 5.96 22.75 -9.59
C HIS A 9 5.09 21.64 -8.97
N ILE A 10 5.43 21.10 -7.80
CA ILE A 10 4.61 20.09 -7.15
C ILE A 10 3.36 20.77 -6.58
N ALA A 11 2.18 20.32 -7.01
CA ALA A 11 0.92 20.83 -6.48
C ALA A 11 0.77 20.48 -4.99
N PRO A 12 0.26 21.40 -4.15
CA PRO A 12 0.04 21.10 -2.75
C PRO A 12 -1.04 20.02 -2.58
N PRO A 13 -0.98 19.22 -1.50
CA PRO A 13 -2.03 18.26 -1.20
C PRO A 13 -3.33 19.00 -0.88
N ILE A 14 -4.42 18.67 -1.59
CA ILE A 14 -5.72 19.31 -1.38
C ILE A 14 -6.41 18.70 -0.15
N PHE A 15 -6.90 19.55 0.75
CA PHE A 15 -7.73 19.19 1.89
C PHE A 15 -9.20 19.44 1.58
N ASP A 16 -10.03 18.40 1.69
CA ASP A 16 -11.47 18.46 1.47
C ASP A 16 -12.30 18.44 2.76
N GLY A 17 -11.65 18.23 3.91
CA GLY A 17 -12.28 18.12 5.23
C GLY A 17 -12.05 16.75 5.87
N ASP A 18 -11.64 15.76 5.08
CA ASP A 18 -11.39 14.40 5.56
C ASP A 18 -9.91 14.13 5.78
N ASN A 19 -9.64 13.25 6.75
CA ASN A 19 -8.29 12.77 7.07
C ASN A 19 -7.26 13.90 7.33
N TYR A 20 -7.66 14.91 8.12
CA TYR A 20 -6.83 16.07 8.47
C TYR A 20 -5.41 15.69 8.92
N GLN A 21 -5.24 14.60 9.70
CA GLN A 21 -3.91 14.17 10.17
C GLN A 21 -2.96 13.87 9.01
N ALA A 22 -3.42 13.10 8.02
CA ALA A 22 -2.60 12.77 6.86
C ALA A 22 -2.34 13.99 5.98
N TRP A 23 -3.35 14.86 5.81
CA TRP A 23 -3.16 16.11 5.07
C TRP A 23 -2.15 17.04 5.76
N ALA A 24 -2.27 17.23 7.07
CA ALA A 24 -1.39 18.10 7.85
C ALA A 24 0.08 17.66 7.75
N ILE A 25 0.36 16.36 7.86
CA ILE A 25 1.71 15.82 7.68
C ILE A 25 2.22 16.11 6.26
N LYS A 26 1.42 15.82 5.22
CA LYS A 26 1.82 16.07 3.82
C LYS A 26 2.05 17.55 3.54
N MET A 27 1.19 18.42 4.08
CA MET A 27 1.30 19.86 3.90
C MET A 27 2.53 20.43 4.61
N MET A 28 2.80 19.99 5.83
CA MET A 28 4.00 20.39 6.58
C MET A 28 5.27 20.07 5.79
N VAL A 29 5.41 18.82 5.33
CA VAL A 29 6.55 18.39 4.49
C VAL A 29 6.62 19.19 3.17
N HIS A 30 5.47 19.50 2.57
CA HIS A 30 5.42 20.32 1.36
C HIS A 30 5.93 21.74 1.59
N LEU A 31 5.54 22.38 2.70
CA LEU A 31 6.00 23.72 3.08
C LEU A 31 7.48 23.73 3.48
N GLU A 32 7.97 22.69 4.16
CA GLU A 32 9.39 22.51 4.48
C GLU A 32 10.24 22.42 3.21
N ALA A 33 9.81 21.61 2.24
CA ALA A 33 10.51 21.47 0.95
C ALA A 33 10.55 22.77 0.13
N LEU A 34 9.61 23.68 0.37
CA LEU A 34 9.57 25.00 -0.26
C LEU A 34 10.23 26.11 0.58
N ASP A 35 10.81 25.77 1.75
CA ASP A 35 11.39 26.72 2.70
C ASP A 35 10.38 27.80 3.16
N LEU A 36 9.13 27.36 3.40
CA LEU A 36 7.98 28.19 3.80
C LEU A 36 7.47 27.87 5.21
N TRP A 37 7.87 26.75 5.81
CA TRP A 37 7.33 26.29 7.10
C TRP A 37 7.58 27.25 8.26
N GLU A 38 8.76 27.87 8.33
CA GLU A 38 9.13 28.88 9.35
C GLU A 38 8.09 30.01 9.43
N ALA A 39 7.54 30.43 8.29
CA ALA A 39 6.53 31.48 8.23
C ALA A 39 5.15 31.07 8.80
N VAL A 40 4.89 29.76 8.90
CA VAL A 40 3.68 29.19 9.51
C VAL A 40 3.89 28.93 11.00
N GLU A 41 5.05 28.38 11.37
CA GLU A 41 5.35 27.97 12.74
C GLU A 41 5.62 29.17 13.66
N GLU A 42 6.52 30.07 13.25
CA GLU A 42 6.97 31.17 14.11
C GLU A 42 6.05 32.40 14.02
N ASP A 43 5.42 32.62 12.86
CA ASP A 43 4.71 33.87 12.50
C ASP A 43 5.51 35.14 12.82
N TYR A 44 6.83 35.07 12.65
CA TYR A 44 7.79 36.14 12.95
C TYR A 44 7.36 37.50 12.38
N ASP A 45 7.59 38.59 13.11
CA ASP A 45 7.34 39.92 12.54
C ASP A 45 8.41 40.33 11.53
N VAL A 46 7.99 40.93 10.42
CA VAL A 46 8.91 41.56 9.47
C VAL A 46 9.13 42.99 9.95
N LEU A 47 10.21 43.18 10.73
CA LEU A 47 10.58 44.48 11.27
C LEU A 47 10.83 45.51 10.14
N PRO A 48 10.49 46.78 10.36
CA PRO A 48 10.80 47.84 9.41
C PRO A 48 12.32 47.95 9.20
N LEU A 49 12.70 48.33 7.99
CA LEU A 49 14.11 48.57 7.66
C LEU A 49 14.64 49.79 8.43
N PRO A 50 15.92 49.79 8.87
CA PRO A 50 16.57 50.97 9.43
C PRO A 50 16.69 52.07 8.36
N GLU A 51 16.96 53.32 8.77
CA GLU A 51 17.06 54.49 7.87
C GLU A 51 18.07 54.31 6.73
N ASN A 52 19.18 53.61 7.00
CA ASN A 52 20.21 53.27 6.00
C ASN A 52 20.44 51.75 5.96
N PRO A 53 19.58 51.00 5.25
CA PRO A 53 19.68 49.55 5.22
C PRO A 53 20.80 49.09 4.28
N THR A 54 21.51 48.04 4.68
CA THR A 54 22.46 47.37 3.80
C THR A 54 21.74 46.54 2.72
N ILE A 55 22.44 46.22 1.63
CA ILE A 55 21.92 45.34 0.56
C ILE A 55 21.45 43.99 1.13
N VAL A 56 22.18 43.45 2.12
CA VAL A 56 21.83 42.20 2.80
C VAL A 56 20.51 42.34 3.56
N GLN A 57 20.34 43.42 4.34
CA GLN A 57 19.09 43.69 5.07
C GLN A 57 17.89 43.85 4.12
N LEU A 58 18.06 44.56 3.00
CA LEU A 58 17.03 44.69 1.97
C LEU A 58 16.62 43.33 1.39
N LYS A 59 17.60 42.48 1.08
CA LYS A 59 17.36 41.14 0.54
C LYS A 59 16.61 40.27 1.54
N THR A 60 17.08 40.18 2.80
CA THR A 60 16.44 39.39 3.86
C THR A 60 15.03 39.87 4.16
N HIS A 61 14.80 41.19 4.24
CA HIS A 61 13.47 41.75 4.46
C HIS A 61 12.49 41.37 3.34
N LYS A 62 12.92 41.50 2.07
CA LYS A 62 12.11 41.10 0.90
C LYS A 62 11.83 39.60 0.90
N GLU A 63 12.82 38.79 1.23
CA GLU A 63 12.70 37.33 1.30
C GLU A 63 11.71 36.91 2.38
N ARG A 64 11.85 37.40 3.61
CA ARG A 64 10.95 37.12 4.73
C ARG A 64 9.50 37.51 4.44
N LYS A 65 9.27 38.67 3.82
CA LYS A 65 7.94 39.11 3.38
C LYS A 65 7.36 38.17 2.31
N THR A 66 8.20 37.76 1.36
CA THR A 66 7.82 36.87 0.26
C THR A 66 7.49 35.47 0.77
N LYS A 67 8.27 34.91 1.71
CA LYS A 67 8.00 33.63 2.38
C LYS A 67 6.63 33.63 3.04
N LYS A 68 6.29 34.66 3.84
CA LYS A 68 4.94 34.79 4.43
C LYS A 68 3.82 34.77 3.39
N SER A 69 3.95 35.58 2.33
CA SER A 69 2.93 35.62 1.26
C SER A 69 2.80 34.30 0.52
N LYS A 70 3.92 33.62 0.23
CA LYS A 70 3.94 32.31 -0.43
C LYS A 70 3.34 31.21 0.44
N ALA A 71 3.68 31.17 1.73
CA ALA A 71 3.11 30.20 2.68
C ALA A 71 1.58 30.34 2.74
N LYS A 72 1.08 31.58 2.85
CA LYS A 72 -0.36 31.87 2.82
C LYS A 72 -1.01 31.40 1.52
N ALA A 73 -0.41 31.75 0.37
CA ALA A 73 -0.94 31.35 -0.93
C ALA A 73 -0.97 29.82 -1.10
N CYS A 74 0.05 29.12 -0.61
CA CYS A 74 0.14 27.67 -0.61
C CYS A 74 -0.98 27.04 0.23
N LEU A 75 -1.24 27.54 1.44
CA LEU A 75 -2.34 27.04 2.27
C LEU A 75 -3.72 27.29 1.63
N PHE A 76 -3.91 28.42 0.96
CA PHE A 76 -5.15 28.70 0.23
C PHE A 76 -5.36 27.80 -0.98
N SER A 77 -4.31 27.45 -1.74
CA SER A 77 -4.43 26.54 -2.88
C SER A 77 -4.55 25.08 -2.47
N ALA A 78 -4.26 24.77 -1.21
CA ALA A 78 -4.26 23.41 -0.67
C ALA A 78 -5.55 22.99 0.03
N VAL A 79 -6.62 23.78 -0.07
CA VAL A 79 -7.90 23.47 0.54
C VAL A 79 -9.00 23.51 -0.53
N SER A 80 -10.08 22.76 -0.31
CA SER A 80 -11.25 22.81 -1.16
C SER A 80 -11.92 24.18 -1.11
N SER A 81 -12.71 24.52 -2.12
CA SER A 81 -13.45 25.79 -2.17
C SER A 81 -14.32 26.02 -0.93
N THR A 82 -14.90 24.96 -0.37
CA THR A 82 -15.74 25.03 0.83
C THR A 82 -14.95 25.37 2.09
N ILE A 83 -13.70 24.93 2.17
CA ILE A 83 -12.82 25.26 3.30
C ILE A 83 -12.19 26.63 3.10
N PHE A 84 -11.82 26.97 1.86
CA PHE A 84 -11.30 28.28 1.49
C PHE A 84 -12.21 29.42 1.97
N THR A 85 -13.52 29.33 1.75
CA THR A 85 -14.48 30.37 2.18
C THR A 85 -14.50 30.58 3.70
N ARG A 86 -14.12 29.57 4.49
CA ARG A 86 -14.02 29.68 5.96
C ARG A 86 -12.74 30.40 6.41
N ILE A 87 -11.65 30.24 5.65
CA ILE A 87 -10.31 30.77 6.02
C ILE A 87 -9.90 32.05 5.28
N MET A 88 -10.64 32.46 4.24
CA MET A 88 -10.24 33.54 3.32
C MET A 88 -9.97 34.90 4.01
N ASN A 89 -10.60 35.15 5.15
CA ASN A 89 -10.43 36.40 5.91
C ASN A 89 -9.21 36.39 6.86
N LEU A 90 -8.54 35.24 7.02
CA LEU A 90 -7.39 35.10 7.90
C LEU A 90 -6.15 35.73 7.25
N GLN A 91 -5.40 36.49 8.04
CA GLN A 91 -4.36 37.38 7.53
C GLN A 91 -2.99 36.69 7.40
N THR A 92 -2.63 35.82 8.34
CA THR A 92 -1.34 35.14 8.38
C THR A 92 -1.46 33.66 8.02
N ALA A 93 -0.38 33.07 7.54
CA ALA A 93 -0.32 31.64 7.25
C ALA A 93 -0.50 30.81 8.54
N LYS A 94 0.03 31.30 9.67
CA LYS A 94 -0.19 30.71 11.00
C LYS A 94 -1.67 30.71 11.41
N ALA A 95 -2.36 31.85 11.27
CA ALA A 95 -3.79 31.91 11.60
C ALA A 95 -4.62 30.91 10.80
N ILE A 96 -4.30 30.73 9.51
CA ILE A 96 -4.95 29.71 8.66
C ILE A 96 -4.66 28.31 9.18
N TRP A 97 -3.39 28.00 9.45
CA TRP A 97 -2.96 26.71 9.93
C TRP A 97 -3.60 26.34 11.28
N ASP A 98 -3.61 27.28 12.22
CA ASP A 98 -4.20 27.12 13.55
C ASP A 98 -5.72 26.97 13.48
N TYR A 99 -6.39 27.71 12.59
CA TYR A 99 -7.82 27.52 12.35
C TYR A 99 -8.11 26.10 11.85
N LEU A 100 -7.41 25.65 10.80
CA LEU A 100 -7.58 24.30 10.25
C LEU A 100 -7.28 23.22 11.29
N ARG A 101 -6.25 23.45 12.11
CA ARG A 101 -5.94 22.57 13.24
C ARG A 101 -7.08 22.53 14.24
N SER A 102 -7.56 23.66 14.71
CA SER A 102 -8.62 23.73 15.73
C SER A 102 -9.93 23.08 15.27
N GLU A 103 -10.34 23.30 14.03
CA GLU A 103 -11.60 22.81 13.46
C GLU A 103 -11.53 21.30 13.14
N TYR A 104 -10.43 20.82 12.56
CA TYR A 104 -10.37 19.48 11.95
C TYR A 104 -9.49 18.48 12.69
N GLN A 105 -8.62 18.90 13.61
CA GLN A 105 -7.82 17.97 14.41
C GLN A 105 -8.70 17.13 15.35
N GLY A 106 -9.84 17.68 15.77
CA GLY A 106 -10.71 17.13 16.79
C GLY A 106 -10.09 17.21 18.19
N ASN A 107 -10.94 17.24 19.22
CA ASN A 107 -10.44 17.27 20.60
C ASN A 107 -9.87 15.91 21.04
N GLU A 108 -9.06 15.92 22.10
CA GLU A 108 -8.42 14.72 22.65
C GLU A 108 -9.42 13.62 23.02
N ARG A 109 -10.61 14.00 23.53
CA ARG A 109 -11.66 13.03 23.86
C ARG A 109 -12.13 12.25 22.63
N THR A 110 -12.41 12.94 21.53
CA THR A 110 -12.86 12.33 20.27
C THR A 110 -11.74 11.50 19.64
N LYS A 111 -10.49 11.96 19.68
CA LYS A 111 -9.34 11.16 19.23
C LYS A 111 -9.19 9.88 20.04
N ASN A 112 -9.22 9.96 21.36
CA ASN A 112 -9.11 8.80 22.24
C ASN A 112 -10.25 7.81 22.02
N MET A 113 -11.49 8.29 21.81
CA MET A 113 -12.61 7.42 21.46
C MET A 113 -12.40 6.70 20.11
N LYS A 114 -11.89 7.40 19.08
CA LYS A 114 -11.52 6.78 17.80
C LYS A 114 -10.44 5.73 17.97
N VAL A 115 -9.42 6.00 18.77
CA VAL A 115 -8.36 5.02 19.11
C VAL A 115 -8.96 3.78 19.78
N LEU A 116 -9.83 3.94 20.78
CA LEU A 116 -10.46 2.81 21.46
C LEU A 116 -11.28 1.94 20.49
N ASN A 117 -12.03 2.56 19.58
CA ASN A 117 -12.78 1.83 18.55
C ASN A 117 -11.86 1.07 17.59
N LEU A 118 -10.75 1.67 17.17
CA LEU A 118 -9.75 1.01 16.32
C LEU A 118 -9.05 -0.14 17.04
N ILE A 119 -8.71 0.03 18.32
CA ILE A 119 -8.15 -1.07 19.14
C ILE A 119 -9.16 -2.21 19.23
N ARG A 120 -10.44 -1.91 19.47
CA ARG A 120 -11.50 -2.93 19.47
C ARG A 120 -11.61 -3.64 18.11
N GLU A 121 -11.55 -2.89 17.01
CA GLU A 121 -11.55 -3.45 15.65
C GLU A 121 -10.34 -4.38 15.44
N PHE A 122 -9.15 -3.95 15.84
CA PHE A 122 -7.93 -4.75 15.81
C PHE A 122 -8.10 -6.06 16.61
N GLU A 123 -8.64 -5.98 17.82
CA GLU A 123 -8.82 -7.16 18.68
C GLU A 123 -9.86 -8.13 18.12
N MET A 124 -10.92 -7.64 17.49
CA MET A 124 -11.95 -8.50 16.87
C MET A 124 -11.53 -9.06 15.51
N LEU A 125 -10.55 -8.46 14.85
CA LEU A 125 -10.10 -8.92 13.53
C LEU A 125 -9.44 -10.29 13.64
N LYS A 126 -9.91 -11.25 12.85
CA LYS A 126 -9.37 -12.61 12.72
C LYS A 126 -9.26 -12.97 11.25
N MET A 127 -8.29 -13.81 10.92
CA MET A 127 -8.14 -14.20 9.53
C MET A 127 -9.23 -15.19 9.11
N LYS A 128 -9.85 -14.96 7.95
CA LYS A 128 -10.85 -15.85 7.34
C LYS A 128 -10.17 -17.00 6.58
N GLU A 129 -10.86 -18.12 6.44
CA GLU A 129 -10.33 -19.26 5.68
C GLU A 129 -10.06 -18.96 4.20
N THR A 130 -10.83 -18.05 3.61
CA THR A 130 -10.78 -17.73 2.18
C THR A 130 -9.88 -16.55 1.84
N GLU A 131 -9.38 -15.80 2.83
CA GLU A 131 -8.53 -14.64 2.55
C GLU A 131 -7.06 -15.02 2.50
N THR A 132 -6.27 -14.18 1.82
CA THR A 132 -4.82 -14.36 1.69
C THR A 132 -4.07 -13.70 2.86
N ILE A 133 -2.82 -14.11 3.09
CA ILE A 133 -1.96 -13.47 4.08
C ILE A 133 -1.76 -11.98 3.78
N LYS A 134 -1.65 -11.63 2.49
CA LYS A 134 -1.48 -10.25 2.05
C LYS A 134 -2.72 -9.40 2.38
N ASP A 135 -3.92 -9.91 2.11
CA ASP A 135 -5.16 -9.18 2.40
C ASP A 135 -5.36 -8.99 3.91
N TYR A 136 -5.09 -10.04 4.68
CA TYR A 136 -5.20 -10.00 6.13
C TYR A 136 -4.20 -9.02 6.78
N SER A 137 -2.92 -9.11 6.40
CA SER A 137 -1.87 -8.20 6.90
C SER A 137 -2.14 -6.75 6.52
N ASN A 138 -2.65 -6.48 5.31
CA ASN A 138 -3.05 -5.13 4.90
C ASN A 138 -4.20 -4.56 5.75
N LYS A 139 -5.20 -5.38 6.11
CA LYS A 139 -6.29 -4.95 7.00
C LYS A 139 -5.77 -4.61 8.39
N LEU A 140 -4.94 -5.47 8.98
CA LEU A 140 -4.29 -5.22 10.28
C LEU A 140 -3.48 -3.92 10.26
N LEU A 141 -2.58 -3.78 9.29
CA LEU A 141 -1.73 -2.59 9.14
C LEU A 141 -2.56 -1.33 8.88
N GLY A 142 -3.67 -1.44 8.15
CA GLY A 142 -4.61 -0.35 7.95
C GLY A 142 -5.19 0.19 9.26
N ILE A 143 -5.56 -0.69 10.20
CA ILE A 143 -6.05 -0.30 11.53
C ILE A 143 -4.92 0.32 12.35
N VAL A 144 -3.76 -0.34 12.40
CA VAL A 144 -2.57 0.13 13.14
C VAL A 144 -2.13 1.51 12.69
N ASN A 145 -2.05 1.74 11.37
CA ASN A 145 -1.65 3.03 10.83
C ASN A 145 -2.65 4.14 11.16
N LYS A 146 -3.97 3.85 11.22
CA LYS A 146 -4.97 4.81 11.71
C LYS A 146 -4.75 5.16 13.18
N VAL A 147 -4.35 4.20 14.02
CA VAL A 147 -4.01 4.46 15.44
C VAL A 147 -2.77 5.35 15.54
N ARG A 148 -1.71 5.03 14.78
CA ARG A 148 -0.47 5.82 14.71
C ARG A 148 -0.72 7.24 14.20
N LEU A 149 -1.59 7.41 13.20
CA LEU A 149 -2.01 8.72 12.68
C LEU A 149 -2.76 9.58 13.73
N LEU A 150 -3.36 8.96 14.75
CA LEU A 150 -3.97 9.66 15.87
C LEU A 150 -2.97 9.98 17.00
N GLY A 151 -1.68 9.75 16.77
CA GLY A 151 -0.60 10.04 17.72
C GLY A 151 -0.46 9.02 18.85
N LYS A 152 -0.93 7.79 18.65
CA LYS A 152 -0.75 6.70 19.62
C LYS A 152 0.18 5.64 19.06
N ASP A 153 1.18 5.29 19.86
CA ASP A 153 2.10 4.21 19.52
C ASP A 153 1.38 2.87 19.50
N PHE A 154 1.82 2.01 18.58
CA PHE A 154 1.30 0.65 18.44
C PHE A 154 2.48 -0.21 17.99
N SER A 155 2.92 -1.14 18.84
CA SER A 155 4.16 -1.91 18.61
C SER A 155 3.98 -2.98 17.54
N ASP A 156 5.04 -3.22 16.76
CA ASP A 156 5.05 -4.29 15.76
C ASP A 156 4.97 -5.68 16.41
N GLU A 157 5.51 -5.84 17.63
CA GLU A 157 5.39 -7.06 18.44
C GLU A 157 3.92 -7.48 18.62
N ARG A 158 3.03 -6.53 18.95
CA ARG A 158 1.60 -6.81 19.12
C ARG A 158 0.95 -7.25 17.80
N ILE A 159 1.43 -6.73 16.67
CA ILE A 159 0.96 -7.13 15.33
C ILE A 159 1.41 -8.55 15.02
N VAL A 160 2.65 -8.89 15.32
CA VAL A 160 3.22 -10.24 15.17
C VAL A 160 2.42 -11.25 16.01
N GLN A 161 2.23 -10.98 17.30
CA GLN A 161 1.43 -11.83 18.19
C GLN A 161 0.00 -11.99 17.68
N LYS A 162 -0.61 -10.89 17.21
CA LYS A 162 -1.95 -10.92 16.65
C LYS A 162 -2.06 -11.85 15.45
N ILE A 163 -1.10 -11.78 14.52
CA ILE A 163 -1.07 -12.66 13.35
C ILE A 163 -0.96 -14.11 13.82
N LEU A 164 0.04 -14.45 14.64
CA LEU A 164 0.27 -15.82 15.09
C LEU A 164 -0.97 -16.47 15.73
N VAL A 165 -1.73 -15.71 16.53
CA VAL A 165 -2.89 -16.24 17.28
C VAL A 165 -4.19 -16.30 16.45
N THR A 166 -4.25 -15.63 15.30
CA THR A 166 -5.53 -15.50 14.54
C THR A 166 -5.50 -16.03 13.13
N LEU A 167 -4.36 -16.59 12.70
CA LEU A 167 -4.28 -17.35 11.47
C LEU A 167 -5.13 -18.62 11.55
N PRO A 168 -5.71 -19.10 10.43
CA PRO A 168 -6.45 -20.35 10.41
C PRO A 168 -5.52 -21.57 10.57
N GLU A 169 -6.10 -22.71 10.96
CA GLU A 169 -5.39 -23.97 11.24
C GLU A 169 -4.45 -24.41 10.10
N LYS A 170 -4.80 -24.03 8.87
CA LYS A 170 -3.99 -24.29 7.69
C LYS A 170 -2.55 -23.73 7.84
N TYR A 171 -2.27 -22.74 8.68
CA TYR A 171 -0.89 -22.26 8.88
C TYR A 171 -0.17 -22.84 10.11
N GLU A 172 -0.82 -23.70 10.92
CA GLU A 172 -0.25 -24.23 12.18
C GLU A 172 1.12 -24.85 12.02
N SER A 173 1.30 -25.73 11.04
CA SER A 173 2.61 -26.37 10.80
C SER A 173 3.73 -25.38 10.51
N LYS A 174 3.41 -24.23 9.92
CA LYS A 174 4.38 -23.17 9.67
C LYS A 174 4.63 -22.34 10.93
N ILE A 175 3.60 -22.12 11.75
CA ILE A 175 3.71 -21.43 13.04
C ILE A 175 4.60 -22.24 13.99
N SER A 176 4.33 -23.54 14.21
CA SER A 176 5.15 -24.38 15.08
C SER A 176 6.61 -24.43 14.65
N SER A 177 6.86 -24.53 13.33
CA SER A 177 8.23 -24.46 12.79
C SER A 177 8.92 -23.11 13.06
N LEU A 178 8.17 -22.00 13.08
CA LEU A 178 8.73 -20.68 13.42
C LEU A 178 9.02 -20.57 14.92
N GLU A 179 8.14 -21.10 15.77
CA GLU A 179 8.31 -21.15 17.23
C GLU A 179 9.52 -21.98 17.65
N GLU A 180 9.77 -23.10 16.96
CA GLU A 180 10.92 -23.97 17.24
C GLU A 180 12.25 -23.39 16.75
N SER A 181 12.23 -22.68 15.61
CA SER A 181 13.45 -22.21 14.95
C SER A 181 13.89 -20.81 15.36
N LYS A 182 13.00 -20.01 15.97
CA LYS A 182 13.27 -18.61 16.34
C LYS A 182 12.60 -18.26 17.66
N ASP A 183 13.22 -17.34 18.39
CA ASP A 183 12.54 -16.66 19.48
C ASP A 183 11.43 -15.77 18.91
N LEU A 184 10.17 -16.03 19.27
CA LEU A 184 9.01 -15.26 18.84
C LEU A 184 9.12 -13.77 19.19
N SER A 185 9.90 -13.42 20.21
CA SER A 185 10.16 -12.01 20.58
C SER A 185 11.12 -11.30 19.61
N SER A 186 11.85 -12.06 18.79
CA SER A 186 12.87 -11.56 17.85
C SER A 186 12.40 -11.52 16.39
N ILE A 187 11.30 -12.19 16.04
CA ILE A 187 10.83 -12.25 14.65
C ILE A 187 10.24 -10.90 14.23
N SER A 188 10.78 -10.33 13.16
CA SER A 188 10.23 -9.09 12.60
C SER A 188 8.89 -9.35 11.88
N LEU A 189 8.03 -8.33 11.83
CA LEU A 189 6.76 -8.41 11.10
C LEU A 189 6.96 -8.78 9.62
N ALA A 190 7.98 -8.20 8.98
CA ALA A 190 8.30 -8.48 7.59
C ALA A 190 8.72 -9.94 7.38
N GLU A 191 9.56 -10.49 8.25
CA GLU A 191 9.97 -11.88 8.20
C GLU A 191 8.79 -12.83 8.35
N LEU A 192 7.91 -12.58 9.33
CA LEU A 192 6.73 -13.40 9.56
C LEU A 192 5.81 -13.40 8.33
N VAL A 193 5.46 -12.22 7.82
CA VAL A 193 4.57 -12.09 6.65
C VAL A 193 5.16 -12.76 5.42
N ASN A 194 6.46 -12.56 5.15
CA ASN A 194 7.13 -13.20 4.01
C ASN A 194 7.16 -14.73 4.15
N ALA A 195 7.42 -15.26 5.35
CA ALA A 195 7.44 -16.69 5.60
C ALA A 195 6.06 -17.35 5.40
N LEU A 196 5.00 -16.65 5.80
CA LEU A 196 3.61 -17.11 5.63
C LEU A 196 3.16 -17.02 4.16
N GLN A 197 3.51 -15.93 3.45
CA GLN A 197 3.22 -15.78 2.02
C GLN A 197 3.93 -16.85 1.17
N ALA A 198 5.20 -17.16 1.48
CA ALA A 198 5.93 -18.23 0.80
C ALA A 198 5.26 -19.60 1.00
N GLN A 199 4.71 -19.87 2.19
CA GLN A 199 3.97 -21.10 2.46
C GLN A 199 2.63 -21.14 1.71
N GLU A 200 1.93 -20.02 1.64
CA GLU A 200 0.68 -19.88 0.88
C GLU A 200 0.91 -20.14 -0.62
N GLN A 201 1.94 -19.54 -1.21
CA GLN A 201 2.31 -19.73 -2.61
C GLN A 201 2.65 -21.20 -2.93
N ARG A 202 3.44 -21.87 -2.07
CA ARG A 202 3.77 -23.30 -2.23
C ARG A 202 2.56 -24.23 -2.14
N ARG A 203 1.52 -23.84 -1.38
CA ARG A 203 0.26 -24.60 -1.30
C ARG A 203 -0.59 -24.42 -2.55
N MET A 204 -0.60 -23.20 -3.11
CA MET A 204 -1.33 -22.91 -4.33
C MET A 204 -0.77 -23.71 -5.52
N MET A 205 0.55 -23.70 -5.73
CA MET A 205 1.21 -24.45 -6.82
C MET A 205 0.91 -25.96 -6.76
N ARG A 206 0.99 -26.57 -5.57
CA ARG A 206 0.69 -28.01 -5.41
C ARG A 206 -0.79 -28.35 -5.62
N LYS A 207 -1.69 -27.41 -5.34
CA LYS A 207 -3.12 -27.59 -5.60
C LYS A 207 -3.43 -27.51 -7.09
N GLU A 208 -2.75 -26.66 -7.84
CA GLU A 208 -2.84 -26.58 -9.31
C GLU A 208 -2.32 -27.87 -9.97
N GLU A 209 -1.12 -28.34 -9.58
CA GLU A 209 -0.56 -29.62 -10.06
C GLU A 209 -1.49 -30.81 -9.77
N SER A 210 -2.10 -30.84 -8.58
CA SER A 210 -3.07 -31.87 -8.19
C SER A 210 -4.32 -31.88 -9.07
N VAL A 211 -4.81 -30.71 -9.50
CA VAL A 211 -5.99 -30.59 -10.37
C VAL A 211 -5.66 -31.01 -11.80
N GLU A 212 -4.49 -30.63 -12.32
CA GLU A 212 -4.02 -31.05 -13.64
C GLU A 212 -3.78 -32.56 -13.71
N GLY A 213 -3.14 -33.16 -12.69
CA GLY A 213 -2.94 -34.61 -12.61
C GLY A 213 -4.26 -35.40 -12.54
N ALA A 214 -5.26 -34.89 -11.82
CA ALA A 214 -6.59 -35.50 -11.75
C ALA A 214 -7.35 -35.41 -13.09
N PHE A 215 -7.17 -34.32 -13.84
CA PHE A 215 -7.74 -34.17 -15.19
C PHE A 215 -7.11 -35.13 -16.18
N GLN A 216 -5.79 -35.32 -16.13
CA GLN A 216 -5.06 -36.28 -16.97
C GLN A 216 -5.42 -37.73 -16.64
N ALA A 217 -5.58 -38.08 -15.36
CA ALA A 217 -6.01 -39.40 -14.94
C ALA A 217 -7.44 -39.73 -15.43
N LYS A 218 -8.36 -38.76 -15.44
CA LYS A 218 -9.71 -38.95 -16.01
C LYS A 218 -9.70 -39.08 -17.53
N ALA A 219 -8.82 -38.37 -18.24
CA ALA A 219 -8.68 -38.49 -19.69
C ALA A 219 -8.07 -39.85 -20.12
N GLN A 220 -7.18 -40.42 -19.29
CA GLN A 220 -6.60 -41.74 -19.55
C GLN A 220 -7.54 -42.90 -19.18
N ASN A 221 -8.50 -42.69 -18.28
CA ASN A 221 -9.49 -43.72 -17.91
C ASN A 221 -10.66 -43.87 -18.90
N SER A 222 -10.70 -43.11 -20.00
CA SER A 222 -11.66 -43.31 -21.11
C SER A 222 -11.15 -44.25 -22.21
N GLY A 223 -10.06 -44.98 -21.99
CA GLY A 223 -9.49 -45.96 -22.94
C GLY A 223 -9.73 -47.40 -22.52
N GLY A 224 -10.96 -47.92 -22.62
CA GLY A 224 -11.19 -49.34 -22.35
C GLY A 224 -12.63 -49.83 -22.50
N GLY A 225 -13.03 -50.16 -23.73
CA GLY A 225 -14.30 -50.87 -23.99
C GLY A 225 -14.48 -51.22 -25.47
N LYS A 226 -14.11 -52.45 -25.85
CA LYS A 226 -14.50 -53.07 -27.14
C LYS A 226 -15.97 -53.48 -27.05
N ASP A 227 -16.81 -53.08 -28.00
CA ASP A 227 -17.68 -54.01 -28.73
C ASP A 227 -18.32 -53.41 -29.99
N LYS A 228 -18.55 -54.31 -30.96
CA LYS A 228 -18.95 -54.09 -32.37
C LYS A 228 -20.44 -53.71 -32.53
N LYS A 229 -20.77 -52.81 -33.48
CA LYS A 229 -21.48 -53.07 -34.77
C LYS A 229 -22.19 -51.82 -35.32
N ASP A 230 -21.83 -51.50 -36.56
CA ASP A 230 -22.64 -51.10 -37.71
C ASP A 230 -23.68 -49.95 -37.72
N SER A 231 -23.40 -49.01 -38.63
CA SER A 231 -24.30 -48.47 -39.68
C SER A 231 -25.40 -47.45 -39.33
N LYS A 232 -25.15 -46.14 -39.57
CA LYS A 232 -25.63 -45.39 -40.77
C LYS A 232 -25.46 -43.85 -40.67
N LYS A 233 -24.72 -43.32 -41.66
CA LYS A 233 -24.90 -42.06 -42.42
C LYS A 233 -25.71 -40.89 -41.81
N LYS A 234 -25.11 -39.69 -41.78
CA LYS A 234 -25.39 -38.62 -42.77
C LYS A 234 -24.37 -37.45 -42.72
N TYR A 235 -23.93 -37.09 -43.94
CA TYR A 235 -23.36 -35.84 -44.47
C TYR A 235 -23.67 -34.56 -43.66
N SER A 236 -22.76 -33.59 -43.50
CA SER A 236 -22.18 -32.69 -44.53
C SER A 236 -21.02 -31.86 -43.89
N LYS A 237 -19.79 -31.82 -44.46
CA LYS A 237 -19.16 -30.70 -45.24
C LYS A 237 -19.38 -29.31 -44.60
N LYS A 238 -18.42 -28.43 -44.27
CA LYS A 238 -17.03 -28.11 -44.71
C LYS A 238 -16.55 -27.05 -43.66
N THR A 239 -15.29 -26.91 -43.26
CA THR A 239 -14.23 -26.13 -43.94
C THR A 239 -12.89 -26.29 -43.21
N GLU A 240 -11.81 -26.29 -44.00
CA GLU A 240 -10.40 -26.43 -43.66
C GLU A 240 -9.84 -25.25 -42.86
N TYR A 241 -8.92 -25.52 -41.93
CA TYR A 241 -7.75 -24.69 -41.66
C TYR A 241 -6.56 -25.60 -41.34
N ASN A 242 -5.47 -25.43 -42.11
CA ASN A 242 -4.24 -26.23 -42.08
C ASN A 242 -3.46 -26.03 -40.77
N ASP A 243 -3.17 -27.12 -40.07
CA ASP A 243 -2.24 -27.19 -38.95
C ASP A 243 -0.89 -27.71 -39.50
N LYS A 244 0.11 -26.82 -39.62
CA LYS A 244 1.51 -27.22 -39.79
C LYS A 244 2.15 -27.21 -38.41
N LYS A 245 2.29 -28.40 -37.79
CA LYS A 245 3.17 -28.59 -36.64
C LYS A 245 4.44 -29.28 -37.09
N ASP A 246 5.54 -28.53 -36.98
CA ASP A 246 6.90 -29.02 -37.08
C ASP A 246 7.14 -30.15 -36.07
N VAL A 247 7.58 -31.29 -36.57
CA VAL A 247 8.06 -32.40 -35.74
C VAL A 247 9.47 -32.05 -35.28
N VAL A 248 9.61 -31.63 -34.02
CA VAL A 248 10.93 -31.43 -33.39
C VAL A 248 11.56 -32.81 -33.16
N THR A 249 12.57 -33.16 -33.96
CA THR A 249 13.37 -34.38 -33.81
C THR A 249 14.56 -34.09 -32.90
N TYR A 250 14.63 -34.73 -31.73
CA TYR A 250 15.79 -34.63 -30.84
C TYR A 250 16.95 -35.52 -31.31
N PRO A 251 18.21 -35.09 -31.17
CA PRO A 251 19.38 -35.88 -31.57
C PRO A 251 19.53 -37.16 -30.71
N PRO A 252 20.00 -38.27 -31.30
CA PRO A 252 20.07 -39.57 -30.62
C PRO A 252 21.11 -39.59 -29.50
N CYS A 253 20.76 -40.22 -28.38
CA CYS A 253 21.65 -40.39 -27.23
C CYS A 253 22.96 -41.13 -27.65
N PRO A 254 24.15 -40.62 -27.30
CA PRO A 254 25.42 -41.19 -27.74
C PRO A 254 25.72 -42.58 -27.15
N TYR A 255 25.00 -43.00 -26.10
CA TYR A 255 25.21 -44.30 -25.46
C TYR A 255 24.28 -45.40 -25.99
N CYS A 256 23.03 -45.08 -26.34
CA CYS A 256 22.03 -46.07 -26.75
C CYS A 256 21.44 -45.84 -28.15
N LYS A 257 21.84 -44.75 -28.83
CA LYS A 257 21.46 -44.35 -30.20
C LYS A 257 19.95 -44.21 -30.46
N LYS A 258 19.11 -44.08 -29.43
CA LYS A 258 17.67 -43.79 -29.56
C LYS A 258 17.38 -42.31 -29.32
N THR A 259 16.35 -41.77 -29.98
CA THR A 259 16.03 -40.33 -30.03
C THR A 259 14.92 -39.89 -29.07
N ASN A 260 14.24 -40.81 -28.38
CA ASN A 260 13.18 -40.46 -27.43
C ASN A 260 13.40 -41.13 -26.08
N HIS A 261 13.90 -40.35 -25.13
CA HIS A 261 13.81 -40.62 -23.70
C HIS A 261 13.43 -39.28 -23.03
N PRO A 262 12.62 -39.27 -21.96
CA PRO A 262 12.44 -38.06 -21.14
C PRO A 262 13.78 -37.55 -20.59
#